data_AF-A0A7K9UY88-F1
#
_entry.id   AF-A0A7K9UY88-F1
#
_cell.length_a   1.000
_cell.length_b   1.000
_cell.length_c   1.000
_cell.angle_alpha   90.00
_cell.angle_beta   90.00
_cell.angle_gamma   90.00
#
_symmetry.space_group_name_H-M   'P 1'
#
loop_
_entity.id
_entity.type
_entity.pdbx_description
1 polymer ?
#
loop_
_entity_poly.entity_id
_entity_poly.type
_entity_poly.pdbx_seq_one_letter_code
_entity_poly.pdbx_strand_id
1 'polypeptide(L)'
;DPQLKGIVTRLYCRQGYYLQMHPDGSLDGTKDDSSNSTLFNLIPVGLRVVAIQGVKTGLYIALNGEGFLYTSELFTPECKFKESVFENYYVIYSSMLYRQQESGRAWFLGLNKEGQVMKGNRVKKTKPAAHFLPKPLEVAMYREPSLHDIGETVPKAGVTPSKSTSASAIMNGGKPVNKSKTT
;
A
#
# COMPACT_ATOMS: atom_id res chain seq x y z
N ASP A 1 3.47 12.39 -19.34
CA ASP A 1 2.33 11.65 -19.91
C ASP A 1 1.99 10.40 -19.10
N PRO A 2 0.73 9.93 -19.10
CA PRO A 2 0.34 8.62 -18.55
C PRO A 2 1.05 7.49 -19.30
N GLN A 3 1.59 6.51 -18.59
CA GLN A 3 2.41 5.43 -19.19
C GLN A 3 1.92 4.02 -18.81
N LEU A 4 1.15 3.89 -17.73
CA LEU A 4 0.70 2.60 -17.22
C LEU A 4 -0.73 2.31 -17.64
N LYS A 5 -0.95 1.16 -18.28
CA LYS A 5 -2.29 0.69 -18.65
C LYS A 5 -2.87 -0.17 -17.52
N GLY A 6 -3.76 0.41 -16.71
CA GLY A 6 -4.48 -0.29 -15.65
C GLY A 6 -5.98 -0.41 -15.96
N ILE A 7 -6.76 -0.70 -14.93
CA ILE A 7 -8.22 -0.79 -15.03
C ILE A 7 -8.90 -0.06 -13.87
N VAL A 8 -10.12 0.39 -14.12
CA VAL A 8 -11.10 0.68 -13.07
C VAL A 8 -11.92 -0.59 -12.86
N THR A 9 -12.02 -1.07 -11.63
CA THR A 9 -12.66 -2.35 -11.32
C THR A 9 -13.39 -2.31 -9.99
N ARG A 10 -14.33 -3.24 -9.79
CA ARG A 10 -14.74 -3.68 -8.45
C ARG A 10 -13.98 -4.94 -8.08
N LEU A 11 -13.78 -5.18 -6.78
CA LEU A 11 -13.17 -6.41 -6.26
C LEU A 11 -14.20 -7.18 -5.44
N TYR A 12 -14.77 -8.23 -6.02
CA TYR A 12 -15.79 -9.04 -5.34
C TYR A 12 -15.14 -10.22 -4.61
N CYS A 13 -15.17 -10.21 -3.28
CA CYS A 13 -14.68 -11.29 -2.46
C CYS A 13 -15.62 -12.51 -2.53
N ARG A 14 -15.06 -13.73 -2.59
CA ARG A 14 -15.81 -14.99 -2.55
C ARG A 14 -16.72 -15.12 -1.32
N GLN A 15 -16.45 -14.35 -0.28
CA GLN A 15 -17.27 -14.27 0.94
C GLN A 15 -18.63 -13.61 0.73
N GLY A 16 -18.90 -13.03 -0.45
CA GLY A 16 -20.21 -12.46 -0.80
C GLY A 16 -20.30 -10.94 -0.76
N TYR A 17 -19.15 -10.25 -0.80
CA TYR A 17 -19.06 -8.80 -0.60
C TYR A 17 -18.13 -8.17 -1.63
N TYR A 18 -18.50 -7.00 -2.14
CA TYR A 18 -17.57 -6.08 -2.79
C TYR A 18 -16.72 -5.41 -1.74
N LEU A 19 -15.40 -5.36 -1.97
CA LEU A 19 -14.53 -4.49 -1.19
C LEU A 19 -15.02 -3.04 -1.33
N GLN A 20 -15.01 -2.30 -0.24
CA GLN A 20 -15.42 -0.90 -0.19
C GLN A 20 -14.37 -0.07 0.56
N MET A 21 -14.15 1.15 0.09
CA MET A 21 -13.43 2.20 0.80
C MET A 21 -14.35 3.39 1.04
N HIS A 22 -14.53 3.73 2.31
CA HIS A 22 -15.34 4.87 2.73
C HIS A 22 -14.56 6.18 2.59
N PRO A 23 -15.24 7.34 2.58
CA PRO A 23 -14.58 8.65 2.49
C PRO A 23 -13.57 8.95 3.61
N ASP A 24 -13.74 8.32 4.77
CA ASP A 24 -12.82 8.43 5.91
C ASP A 24 -11.61 7.49 5.83
N GLY A 25 -11.50 6.70 4.75
CA GLY A 25 -10.45 5.71 4.53
C GLY A 25 -10.72 4.35 5.16
N SER A 26 -11.81 4.16 5.91
CA SER A 26 -12.16 2.85 6.44
C SER A 26 -12.47 1.85 5.31
N LEU A 27 -12.10 0.58 5.55
CA LEU A 27 -12.24 -0.52 4.60
C LEU A 27 -13.12 -1.61 5.18
N ASP A 28 -14.09 -2.05 4.40
CA ASP A 28 -14.99 -3.18 4.70
C ASP A 28 -15.53 -3.80 3.40
N GLY A 29 -16.59 -4.57 3.54
CA GLY A 29 -17.28 -5.27 2.48
C GLY A 29 -18.75 -4.91 2.46
N THR A 30 -19.28 -4.62 1.28
CA THR A 30 -20.69 -4.32 1.05
C THR A 30 -21.32 -5.28 0.05
N LYS A 31 -22.64 -5.46 0.14
CA LYS A 31 -23.43 -6.16 -0.89
C LYS A 31 -23.93 -5.22 -1.98
N ASP A 32 -23.85 -3.92 -1.75
CA ASP A 32 -24.30 -2.87 -2.66
C ASP A 32 -23.13 -2.38 -3.53
N ASP A 33 -23.22 -2.60 -4.84
CA ASP A 33 -22.24 -2.12 -5.82
C ASP A 33 -22.64 -0.81 -6.52
N SER A 34 -23.78 -0.21 -6.17
CA SER A 34 -24.24 1.03 -6.77
C SER A 34 -23.37 2.24 -6.39
N SER A 35 -22.69 2.17 -5.24
CA SER A 35 -21.82 3.24 -4.75
C SER A 35 -20.42 3.23 -5.38
N ASN A 36 -19.91 4.42 -5.67
CA ASN A 36 -18.53 4.66 -6.09
C ASN A 36 -17.48 4.26 -5.03
N SER A 37 -17.89 3.99 -3.79
CA SER A 37 -17.01 3.48 -2.74
C SER A 37 -16.47 2.07 -3.01
N THR A 38 -17.06 1.34 -3.96
CA THR A 38 -16.60 0.01 -4.41
C THR A 38 -15.65 0.05 -5.61
N LEU A 39 -15.40 1.24 -6.17
CA LEU A 39 -14.56 1.41 -7.36
C LEU A 39 -13.10 1.61 -6.97
N PHE A 40 -12.22 0.81 -7.58
CA PHE A 40 -10.78 0.88 -7.40
C PHE A 40 -10.05 1.01 -8.73
N ASN A 41 -8.99 1.81 -8.72
CA ASN A 41 -7.95 1.78 -9.73
C ASN A 41 -7.02 0.60 -9.40
N LEU A 42 -6.90 -0.34 -10.32
CA LEU A 42 -5.90 -1.41 -10.28
C LEU A 42 -4.74 -1.00 -11.18
N ILE A 43 -3.67 -0.47 -10.58
CA ILE A 43 -2.56 0.16 -11.30
C ILE A 43 -1.38 -0.81 -11.32
N PRO A 44 -0.89 -1.26 -12.49
CA PRO A 44 0.27 -2.14 -12.55
C PRO A 44 1.54 -1.37 -12.23
N VAL A 45 2.24 -1.76 -11.17
CA VAL A 45 3.47 -1.12 -10.67
C VAL A 45 4.67 -2.08 -10.71
N GLY A 46 4.54 -3.16 -11.47
CA GLY A 46 5.55 -4.19 -11.66
C GLY A 46 4.95 -5.46 -12.26
N LEU A 47 5.80 -6.44 -12.59
CA LEU A 47 5.35 -7.73 -13.11
C LEU A 47 4.48 -8.46 -12.07
N ARG A 48 3.16 -8.55 -12.34
CA ARG A 48 2.16 -9.13 -11.42
C ARG A 48 2.13 -8.42 -10.07
N VAL A 49 2.45 -7.12 -10.05
CA VAL A 49 2.36 -6.28 -8.85
C VAL A 49 1.47 -5.10 -9.16
N VAL A 50 0.48 -4.89 -8.30
CA VAL A 50 -0.51 -3.83 -8.44
C VAL A 50 -0.51 -2.94 -7.21
N ALA A 51 -0.80 -1.65 -7.43
CA ALA A 51 -1.35 -0.77 -6.42
C ALA A 51 -2.88 -0.82 -6.52
N ILE A 52 -3.56 -0.78 -5.38
CA ILE A 52 -5.03 -0.74 -5.30
C ILE A 52 -5.41 0.60 -4.68
N GLN A 53 -6.03 1.48 -5.46
CA GLN A 53 -6.37 2.83 -5.03
C GLN A 53 -7.88 3.06 -5.12
N GLY A 54 -8.50 3.62 -4.09
CA GLY A 54 -9.92 4.00 -4.15
C GLY A 54 -10.13 5.12 -5.14
N VAL A 55 -11.04 4.95 -6.11
CA VAL A 55 -11.28 5.96 -7.17
C VAL A 55 -11.75 7.29 -6.57
N LYS A 56 -12.65 7.23 -5.59
CA LYS A 56 -13.25 8.41 -4.98
C LYS A 56 -12.31 9.17 -4.04
N THR A 57 -11.49 8.46 -3.28
CA THR A 57 -10.65 9.04 -2.21
C THR A 57 -9.23 9.33 -2.68
N GLY A 58 -8.74 8.65 -3.71
CA GLY A 58 -7.34 8.69 -4.13
C GLY A 58 -6.39 7.96 -3.17
N LEU A 59 -6.90 7.33 -2.10
CA LEU A 59 -6.08 6.62 -1.13
C LEU A 59 -5.71 5.23 -1.64
N TYR A 60 -4.47 4.81 -1.38
CA TYR A 60 -3.99 3.46 -1.63
C TYR A 60 -4.34 2.55 -0.45
N ILE A 61 -4.74 1.32 -0.75
CA ILE A 61 -4.71 0.26 0.26
C ILE A 61 -3.25 -0.11 0.52
N ALA A 62 -2.88 -0.29 1.78
CA ALA A 62 -1.55 -0.69 2.21
C ALA A 62 -1.65 -1.75 3.32
N LEU A 63 -0.60 -2.54 3.49
CA LEU A 63 -0.51 -3.59 4.51
C LEU A 63 0.78 -3.41 5.31
N ASN A 64 0.65 -3.13 6.60
CA ASN A 64 1.79 -2.79 7.45
C ASN A 64 2.55 -4.01 8.01
N GLY A 65 3.72 -3.76 8.61
CA GLY A 65 4.57 -4.79 9.20
C GLY A 65 3.94 -5.62 10.33
N GLU A 66 2.85 -5.14 10.93
CA GLU A 66 2.08 -5.91 11.90
C GLU A 66 1.04 -6.81 11.24
N GLY A 67 0.67 -6.54 9.98
CA GLY A 67 -0.31 -7.28 9.19
C GLY A 67 -1.67 -6.58 9.10
N PHE A 68 -1.80 -5.36 9.59
CA PHE A 68 -3.04 -4.60 9.45
C PHE A 68 -3.12 -3.95 8.07
N LEU A 69 -4.32 -4.00 7.49
CA LEU A 69 -4.64 -3.21 6.32
C LEU A 69 -5.02 -1.80 6.76
N TYR A 70 -4.55 -0.82 6.01
CA TYR A 70 -4.84 0.59 6.24
C TYR A 70 -4.84 1.32 4.89
N THR A 71 -5.16 2.61 4.91
CA THR A 71 -5.14 3.48 3.73
C THR A 71 -4.01 4.50 3.81
N SER A 72 -3.33 4.72 2.69
CA SER A 72 -2.21 5.67 2.57
C SER A 72 -2.47 6.70 1.48
N GLU A 73 -2.18 7.96 1.75
CA GLU A 73 -2.16 9.03 0.73
C GLU A 73 -0.95 8.87 -0.20
N LEU A 74 0.20 8.48 0.36
CA LEU A 74 1.43 8.26 -0.38
C LEU A 74 1.51 6.82 -0.89
N PHE A 75 2.05 6.65 -2.10
CA PHE A 75 2.38 5.33 -2.61
C PHE A 75 3.71 4.87 -2.01
N THR A 76 3.65 3.89 -1.10
CA THR A 76 4.82 3.33 -0.42
C THR A 76 5.03 1.87 -0.84
N PRO A 77 6.16 1.24 -0.48
CA PRO A 77 6.34 -0.19 -0.65
C PRO A 77 5.22 -1.06 -0.01
N GLU A 78 4.56 -0.58 1.04
CA GLU A 78 3.42 -1.29 1.69
C GLU A 78 2.13 -1.29 0.84
N CYS A 79 2.04 -0.39 -0.15
CA CYS A 79 0.93 -0.33 -1.11
C CYS A 79 1.06 -1.35 -2.26
N LYS A 80 2.18 -2.09 -2.33
CA LYS A 80 2.45 -3.03 -3.42
C LYS A 80 1.91 -4.41 -3.09
N PHE A 81 0.93 -4.86 -3.86
CA PHE A 81 0.38 -6.21 -3.75
C PHE A 81 0.78 -7.05 -4.96
N LYS A 82 1.35 -8.23 -4.70
CA LYS A 82 1.50 -9.26 -5.72
C LYS A 82 0.12 -9.86 -6.01
N GLU A 83 -0.32 -9.78 -7.25
CA GLU A 83 -1.49 -10.51 -7.72
C GLU A 83 -1.08 -11.93 -8.15
N SER A 84 -1.90 -12.91 -7.82
CA SER A 84 -1.69 -14.30 -8.23
C SER A 84 -3.03 -14.97 -8.44
N VAL A 85 -3.06 -15.94 -9.34
CA VAL A 85 -4.27 -16.73 -9.58
C VAL A 85 -4.32 -17.92 -8.62
N PHE A 86 -5.51 -18.24 -8.13
CA PHE A 86 -5.81 -19.42 -7.33
C PHE A 86 -6.90 -20.26 -8.01
N GLU A 87 -6.65 -21.56 -8.16
CA GLU A 87 -7.55 -22.52 -8.83
C GLU A 87 -8.03 -22.06 -10.22
N ASN A 88 -7.19 -21.32 -10.96
CA ASN A 88 -7.49 -20.75 -12.28
C ASN A 88 -8.73 -19.84 -12.36
N TYR A 89 -9.23 -19.36 -11.21
CA TYR A 89 -10.48 -18.60 -11.17
C TYR A 89 -10.39 -17.35 -10.30
N TYR A 90 -9.85 -17.47 -9.08
CA TYR A 90 -9.77 -16.35 -8.15
C TYR A 90 -8.43 -15.61 -8.28
N VAL A 91 -8.45 -14.30 -8.04
CA VAL A 91 -7.24 -13.51 -7.83
C VAL A 91 -7.03 -13.34 -6.33
N ILE A 92 -5.79 -13.49 -5.89
CA ILE A 92 -5.35 -13.22 -4.51
C ILE A 92 -4.30 -12.12 -4.54
N TYR A 93 -4.35 -11.23 -3.55
CA TYR A 93 -3.43 -10.10 -3.42
C TYR A 93 -2.61 -10.28 -2.15
N SER A 94 -1.30 -10.48 -2.28
CA SER A 94 -0.40 -10.64 -1.14
C SER A 94 0.56 -9.46 -1.00
N SER A 95 0.91 -9.10 0.23
CA SER A 95 1.97 -8.12 0.49
C SER A 95 3.27 -8.52 -0.24
N MET A 96 3.91 -7.54 -0.87
CA MET A 96 5.25 -7.71 -1.43
C MET A 96 6.33 -7.79 -0.34
N LEU A 97 6.12 -7.11 0.79
CA LEU A 97 7.10 -6.98 1.88
C LEU A 97 6.94 -8.05 2.96
N TYR A 98 5.70 -8.28 3.40
CA TYR A 98 5.46 -8.98 4.67
C TYR A 98 4.94 -10.40 4.49
N ARG A 99 5.55 -11.30 5.29
CA ARG A 99 5.36 -12.74 5.26
C ARG A 99 5.60 -13.29 6.67
N GLN A 100 5.08 -14.47 6.95
CA GLN A 100 5.45 -15.20 8.15
C GLN A 100 6.95 -15.56 8.09
N GLN A 101 7.73 -15.17 9.09
CA GLN A 101 9.20 -15.32 9.09
C GLN A 101 9.63 -16.79 8.95
N GLU A 102 9.06 -17.69 9.74
CA GLU A 102 9.48 -19.11 9.76
C GLU A 102 9.00 -19.90 8.54
N SER A 103 7.71 -19.79 8.21
CA SER A 103 7.10 -20.62 7.14
C SER A 103 7.20 -19.99 5.74
N GLY A 104 7.61 -18.73 5.63
CA GLY A 104 7.59 -17.96 4.38
C GLY A 104 6.18 -17.66 3.85
N ARG A 105 5.12 -18.04 4.58
CA ARG A 105 3.73 -17.88 4.17
C ARG A 105 3.39 -16.40 4.01
N ALA A 106 2.95 -16.02 2.80
CA ALA A 106 2.58 -14.65 2.49
C ALA A 106 1.36 -14.18 3.31
N TRP A 107 1.24 -12.86 3.47
CA TRP A 107 0.09 -12.20 4.07
C TRP A 107 -0.79 -11.60 2.98
N PHE A 108 -2.11 -11.68 3.13
CA PHE A 108 -3.05 -11.40 2.05
C PHE A 108 -4.09 -10.35 2.44
N LEU A 109 -4.55 -9.58 1.45
CA LEU A 109 -5.83 -8.89 1.52
C LEU A 109 -6.96 -9.93 1.70
N GLY A 110 -7.93 -9.64 2.56
CA GLY A 110 -9.10 -10.51 2.69
C GLY A 110 -10.20 -9.97 3.58
N LEU A 111 -11.41 -10.50 3.36
CA LEU A 111 -12.61 -10.22 4.15
C LEU A 111 -13.06 -11.49 4.90
N ASN A 112 -13.66 -11.33 6.09
CA ASN A 112 -14.28 -12.43 6.83
C ASN A 112 -15.69 -12.76 6.30
N LYS A 113 -16.48 -13.58 7.01
CA LYS A 113 -17.83 -13.98 6.56
C LYS A 113 -18.85 -12.86 6.75
N GLU A 114 -18.52 -11.90 7.59
CA GLU A 114 -19.31 -10.75 7.95
C GLU A 114 -18.99 -9.53 7.07
N GLY A 115 -18.06 -9.67 6.11
CA GLY A 115 -17.62 -8.61 5.21
C GLY A 115 -16.55 -7.69 5.80
N GLN A 116 -16.03 -7.96 6.99
CA GLN A 116 -15.02 -7.11 7.64
C GLN A 116 -13.62 -7.46 7.17
N VAL A 117 -12.76 -6.44 7.08
CA VAL A 117 -11.35 -6.61 6.72
C VAL A 117 -10.61 -7.43 7.79
N MET A 118 -9.78 -8.36 7.32
CA MET A 118 -8.98 -9.23 8.18
C MET A 118 -7.51 -8.80 8.22
N LYS A 119 -6.87 -9.03 9.36
CA LYS A 119 -5.41 -8.94 9.49
C LYS A 119 -4.74 -9.92 8.53
N GLY A 120 -3.82 -9.45 7.70
CA GLY A 120 -3.30 -10.19 6.55
C GLY A 120 -2.57 -11.49 6.88
N ASN A 121 -1.97 -11.60 8.08
CA ASN A 121 -1.36 -12.83 8.54
C ASN A 121 -2.38 -13.94 8.90
N ARG A 122 -3.64 -13.57 9.13
CA ARG A 122 -4.77 -14.48 9.40
C ARG A 122 -5.47 -14.94 8.12
N VAL A 123 -5.30 -14.21 7.02
CA VAL A 123 -5.83 -14.58 5.71
C VAL A 123 -4.91 -15.65 5.08
N LYS A 124 -5.50 -16.74 4.59
CA LYS A 124 -4.76 -17.87 4.00
C LYS A 124 -5.10 -18.01 2.53
N LYS A 125 -4.09 -18.27 1.69
CA LYS A 125 -4.21 -18.48 0.24
C LYS A 125 -5.34 -19.43 -0.17
N THR A 126 -5.56 -20.49 0.59
CA THR A 126 -6.55 -21.54 0.28
C THR A 126 -7.93 -21.29 0.87
N LYS A 127 -8.14 -20.15 1.54
CA LYS A 127 -9.39 -19.83 2.21
C LYS A 127 -10.16 -18.78 1.42
N PRO A 128 -11.50 -18.91 1.33
CA PRO A 128 -12.36 -17.97 0.61
C PRO A 128 -12.14 -16.49 0.92
N ALA A 129 -11.74 -16.16 2.16
CA ALA A 129 -11.38 -14.80 2.57
C ALA A 129 -10.35 -14.11 1.66
N ALA A 130 -9.41 -14.87 1.08
CA ALA A 130 -8.36 -14.33 0.22
C ALA A 130 -8.78 -14.18 -1.26
N HIS A 131 -9.93 -14.74 -1.63
CA HIS A 131 -10.30 -14.97 -3.02
C HIS A 131 -11.15 -13.82 -3.53
N PHE A 132 -10.65 -13.08 -4.51
CA PHE A 132 -11.37 -11.99 -5.16
C PHE A 132 -11.61 -12.29 -6.64
N LEU A 133 -12.71 -11.76 -7.16
CA LEU A 133 -13.03 -11.69 -8.57
C LEU A 133 -13.02 -10.21 -8.96
N PRO A 134 -12.01 -9.75 -9.71
CA PRO A 134 -12.06 -8.45 -10.36
C PRO A 134 -13.26 -8.42 -11.31
N LYS A 135 -14.07 -7.37 -11.22
CA LYS A 135 -15.12 -7.04 -12.19
C LYS A 135 -14.72 -5.74 -12.89
N PRO A 136 -13.92 -5.82 -13.97
CA PRO A 136 -13.45 -4.62 -14.67
C PRO A 136 -14.62 -3.83 -15.25
N LEU A 137 -14.52 -2.51 -15.19
CA LEU A 137 -15.47 -1.60 -15.82
C LEU A 137 -14.87 -1.02 -17.10
N GLU A 138 -13.66 -0.48 -17.00
CA GLU A 138 -12.96 0.14 -18.11
C GLU A 138 -11.45 0.07 -17.94
N VAL A 139 -10.75 0.24 -19.07
CA VAL A 139 -9.30 0.40 -19.12
C VAL A 139 -8.98 1.88 -18.93
N ALA A 140 -7.99 2.18 -18.10
CA ALA A 140 -7.55 3.54 -17.83
C ALA A 140 -6.02 3.66 -17.89
N MET A 141 -5.55 4.85 -18.28
CA MET A 141 -4.13 5.18 -18.34
C MET A 141 -3.74 5.97 -17.09
N TYR A 142 -2.72 5.49 -16.38
CA TYR A 142 -2.23 6.09 -15.16
C TYR A 142 -0.81 6.62 -15.34
N ARG A 143 -0.49 7.69 -14.60
CA ARG A 143 0.90 8.06 -14.35
C ARG A 143 1.49 7.05 -13.37
N GLU A 144 2.78 6.79 -13.48
CA GLU A 144 3.48 5.99 -12.48
C GLU A 144 3.43 6.71 -11.13
N PRO A 145 2.91 6.08 -10.06
CA PRO A 145 2.91 6.68 -8.74
C PRO A 145 4.33 6.88 -8.22
N SER A 146 4.63 8.06 -7.71
CA SER A 146 5.91 8.34 -7.04
C SER A 146 6.05 7.45 -5.81
N LEU A 147 7.17 6.74 -5.70
CA LEU A 147 7.46 5.88 -4.56
C LEU A 147 8.04 6.71 -3.40
N HIS A 148 7.41 6.59 -2.23
CA HIS A 148 7.81 7.26 -0.98
C HIS A 148 8.27 6.26 0.08
N ASP A 149 9.04 6.75 1.05
CA ASP A 149 9.48 5.93 2.17
C ASP A 149 8.34 5.67 3.17
N ILE A 150 8.41 4.55 3.89
CA ILE A 150 7.44 4.23 4.94
C ILE A 150 7.62 5.21 6.09
N GLY A 151 6.53 5.87 6.50
CA GLY A 151 6.54 6.89 7.56
C GLY A 151 6.77 8.32 7.07
N GLU A 152 7.00 8.52 5.77
CA GLU A 152 6.95 9.84 5.16
C GLU A 152 5.54 10.41 5.29
N THR A 153 5.43 11.71 5.59
CA THR A 153 4.14 12.40 5.71
C THR A 153 3.99 13.38 4.55
N VAL A 154 2.75 13.52 4.05
CA VAL A 154 2.44 14.54 3.04
C VAL A 154 2.73 15.91 3.66
N PRO A 155 3.51 16.78 3.00
CA PRO A 155 3.70 18.15 3.46
C PRO A 155 2.33 18.82 3.59
N LYS A 156 1.94 19.20 4.81
CA LYS A 156 0.74 20.02 5.01
C LYS A 156 0.94 21.34 4.27
N ALA A 157 0.13 21.59 3.25
CA ALA A 157 0.09 22.88 2.59
C ALA A 157 -0.26 23.96 3.63
N GLY A 158 0.71 24.78 4.03
CA GLY A 158 0.49 25.92 4.93
C GLY A 158 1.53 26.20 6.02
N VAL A 159 2.64 25.46 6.14
CA VAL A 159 3.73 25.86 7.05
C VAL A 159 4.87 26.47 6.25
N THR A 160 5.02 27.79 6.36
CA THR A 160 6.20 28.54 5.90
C THR A 160 7.46 27.94 6.53
N PRO A 161 8.53 27.68 5.76
CA PRO A 161 9.79 27.27 6.35
C PRO A 161 10.38 28.44 7.14
N SER A 162 10.48 28.32 8.46
CA SER A 162 11.35 29.18 9.25
C SER A 162 12.78 28.97 8.77
N LYS A 163 13.33 29.98 8.08
CA LYS A 163 14.74 30.04 7.72
C LYS A 163 15.59 29.92 8.99
N SER A 164 16.25 28.79 9.20
CA SER A 164 17.55 28.80 9.88
C SER A 164 18.62 28.86 8.79
N THR A 165 19.29 30.00 8.76
CA THR A 165 20.39 30.31 7.86
C THR A 165 21.54 29.33 8.02
N SER A 166 22.02 28.88 6.87
CA SER A 166 23.27 28.15 6.64
C SER A 166 24.51 28.95 7.07
N ALA A 167 25.52 28.25 7.56
CA ALA A 167 26.92 28.55 7.24
C ALA A 167 27.74 27.26 7.31
N SER A 168 28.51 27.03 6.24
CA SER A 168 29.18 25.78 5.90
C SER A 168 30.63 25.71 6.41
N ALA A 169 31.09 24.47 6.63
CA ALA A 169 32.41 23.87 6.36
C ALA A 169 33.72 24.57 6.82
N ILE A 170 34.55 23.84 7.60
CA ILE A 170 36.02 23.79 7.46
C ILE A 170 36.53 22.36 7.75
N MET A 171 37.42 21.86 6.88
CA MET A 171 38.04 20.53 6.83
C MET A 171 39.29 20.34 7.72
N ASN A 172 39.57 19.07 8.00
CA ASN A 172 40.87 18.39 8.17
C ASN A 172 41.85 18.76 9.31
N GLY A 173 41.95 17.84 10.27
CA GLY A 173 43.13 17.00 10.54
C GLY A 173 44.53 17.64 10.61
N GLY A 174 45.09 17.67 11.83
CA GLY A 174 46.54 17.77 12.05
C GLY A 174 46.91 17.75 13.55
N LYS A 175 47.53 16.66 14.02
CA LYS A 175 48.29 16.64 15.29
C LYS A 175 49.64 17.32 15.10
N PRO A 176 50.18 17.97 16.14
CA PRO A 176 51.45 17.49 16.69
C PRO A 176 51.48 17.45 18.22
N VAL A 177 52.61 16.93 18.71
CA VAL A 177 52.89 16.30 20.01
C VAL A 177 53.65 17.24 20.98
N ASN A 178 53.48 16.99 22.29
CA ASN A 178 54.31 17.32 23.48
C ASN A 178 54.66 18.77 23.84
N LYS A 179 54.40 19.12 25.11
CA LYS A 179 55.44 19.14 26.17
C LYS A 179 54.84 19.20 27.57
N SER A 180 55.51 18.50 28.47
CA SER A 180 55.32 18.31 29.90
C SER A 180 55.70 19.54 30.74
N LYS A 181 55.08 19.71 31.92
CA LYS A 181 55.74 19.61 33.24
C LYS A 181 54.83 19.93 34.43
N THR A 182 55.03 19.11 35.45
CA THR A 182 54.63 19.09 36.85
C THR A 182 54.97 20.36 37.63
N THR A 183 54.07 20.78 38.54
CA THR A 183 54.26 20.80 40.01
C THR A 183 52.91 20.90 40.68
#